data_AF-A0A9P3JVM2-F1
#
_entry.id   AF-A0A9P3JVM2-F1
#
_cell.length_a   1.000
_cell.length_b   1.000
_cell.length_c   1.000
_cell.angle_alpha   90.00
_cell.angle_beta   90.00
_cell.angle_gamma   90.00
#
_symmetry.space_group_name_H-M   'P 1'
#
loop_
_entity.id
_entity.type
_entity.pdbx_description
1 polymer ?
#
loop_
_entity_poly.entity_id
_entity_poly.type
_entity_poly.pdbx_seq_one_letter_code
_entity_poly.pdbx_strand_id
1 'polypeptide(L)'
;MLTKTGNGGTGLSRETVKELLRLFKEAQTTPLSFETLADVDRFEESLEKEVGLQPLEPVDITDKEQDATPVILWCRQTWACVADLYSNPANAEGFVAELEDSGESEEAHRFTEPSTGSFWREAVAGLPDGASIAAVILYSDATELAKDGSATGHPVYVSLGNISSGERWKPHGRRLAALLPDFSKHVVKPGVDVARRRLEIFHTCLEKILEKQKEVESTGMRMKDPLGVVRYVRPLLYAYVGDYPEQCKVAGTKMGNQTRFPCPKCLISNENLANADARWEYRTEEGQKLTLAQLQAFRGRTALARAETVESTHRVKVGIWGFPNGSTTWGNPYRSLMCDVMHMSALGVYKHMVDCIRAMLPDKIAAMDIALRNVTAFSRQSLFRLPSEGKHYFANRGVFQAFEHQSVMQVLPIILELVNAPAAIREVVSLYVYWHTEVWLRPYHTEDSLDVLDLLTKKLVAKLVDVFGEQQSSEFNLPKVHAMLHVVDDIRRGGIPAHYCTDMYEHLHIALMKRPYRTSNKKNVESQIARKALVAELVDILARQEEGAEDSAARNGALSQGPIGHVTHALTFIVEWPFRLVKTTRYTIGMHSSLEPLLFSTAGRGSPTLLLLITPLTTQMHKDSASYS
;
A
#
# COMPACT_ATOMS: atom_id res chain seq x y z
N MET A 1 -16.42 31.07 21.44
CA MET A 1 -16.52 30.70 20.01
C MET A 1 -17.92 30.22 19.56
N LEU A 2 -18.99 30.32 20.37
CA LEU A 2 -20.30 29.71 20.04
C LEU A 2 -21.48 30.67 19.84
N THR A 3 -21.26 31.97 19.62
CA THR A 3 -22.35 32.90 19.27
C THR A 3 -21.89 33.94 18.24
N LYS A 4 -22.38 33.77 17.01
CA LYS A 4 -22.55 34.71 15.87
C LYS A 4 -21.68 35.98 15.81
N THR A 5 -20.88 36.08 14.75
CA THR A 5 -20.78 37.33 13.97
C THR A 5 -21.76 37.26 12.81
N GLY A 6 -22.42 38.38 12.53
CA GLY A 6 -23.39 38.53 11.46
C GLY A 6 -22.76 38.31 10.07
N ASN A 7 -23.64 37.95 9.14
CA ASN A 7 -23.43 37.73 7.71
C ASN A 7 -22.85 36.36 7.31
N GLY A 8 -23.77 35.42 7.02
CA GLY A 8 -23.58 34.42 5.95
C GLY A 8 -23.12 33.01 6.33
N GLY A 9 -22.92 32.67 7.61
CA GLY A 9 -22.48 31.32 8.02
C GLY A 9 -23.59 30.46 8.64
N THR A 10 -23.73 29.21 8.18
CA THR A 10 -24.59 28.17 8.76
C THR A 10 -24.20 27.89 10.22
N GLY A 11 -25.01 28.35 11.18
CA GLY A 11 -24.85 28.04 12.60
C GLY A 11 -25.34 26.63 12.94
N LEU A 12 -24.74 26.02 13.98
CA LEU A 12 -25.15 24.72 14.52
C LEU A 12 -26.61 24.77 15.03
N SER A 13 -27.35 23.68 14.86
CA SER A 13 -28.72 23.57 15.39
C SER A 13 -28.75 23.60 16.92
N ARG A 14 -29.86 24.01 17.52
CA ARG A 14 -30.01 24.08 18.99
C ARG A 14 -29.87 22.70 19.64
N GLU A 15 -30.37 21.64 19.01
CA GLU A 15 -30.13 20.26 19.47
C GLU A 15 -28.66 19.90 19.43
N THR A 16 -27.95 20.23 18.35
CA THR A 16 -26.51 19.96 18.22
C THR A 16 -25.70 20.72 19.28
N VAL A 17 -26.05 21.97 19.57
CA VAL A 17 -25.41 22.78 20.62
C VAL A 17 -25.68 22.20 22.02
N LYS A 18 -26.87 21.68 22.28
CA LYS A 18 -27.20 21.02 23.55
C LYS A 18 -26.44 19.72 23.74
N GLU A 19 -26.33 18.90 22.70
CA GLU A 19 -25.55 17.65 22.75
C GLU A 19 -24.05 17.93 22.93
N LEU A 20 -23.56 18.99 22.29
CA LEU A 20 -22.21 19.53 22.49
C LEU A 20 -21.94 19.93 23.94
N LEU A 21 -22.87 20.68 24.54
CA LEU A 21 -22.76 21.11 25.93
C LEU A 21 -22.88 19.94 26.91
N ARG A 22 -23.65 18.90 26.56
CA ARG A 22 -23.73 17.65 27.32
C ARG A 22 -22.39 16.90 27.28
N LEU A 23 -21.82 16.71 26.10
CA LEU A 23 -20.51 16.07 25.90
C LEU A 23 -19.38 16.85 26.59
N PHE A 24 -19.41 18.19 26.57
CA PHE A 24 -18.47 19.03 27.32
C PHE A 24 -18.61 18.89 28.84
N LYS A 25 -19.84 18.73 29.36
CA LYS A 25 -20.08 18.46 30.78
C LYS A 25 -19.70 17.04 31.20
N GLU A 26 -19.88 16.07 30.31
CA GLU A 26 -19.43 14.69 30.53
C GLU A 26 -17.90 14.59 30.47
N ALA A 27 -17.26 15.33 29.57
CA ALA A 27 -15.80 15.46 29.53
C ALA A 27 -15.21 16.18 30.77
N GLN A 28 -15.98 17.03 31.47
CA GLN A 28 -15.57 17.62 32.75
C GLN A 28 -15.48 16.59 33.89
N THR A 29 -16.04 15.39 33.72
CA THR A 29 -15.87 14.28 34.68
C THR A 29 -14.66 13.40 34.37
N THR A 30 -13.98 13.64 33.24
CA THR A 30 -12.69 13.07 32.91
C THR A 30 -11.59 13.84 33.66
N PRO A 31 -10.60 13.17 34.28
CA PRO A 31 -9.50 13.85 34.98
C PRO A 31 -8.53 14.63 34.08
N LEU A 32 -8.75 14.68 32.75
CA LEU A 32 -7.91 15.39 31.79
C LEU A 32 -8.47 16.79 31.50
N SER A 33 -8.04 17.77 32.28
CA SER A 33 -8.18 19.19 31.94
C SER A 33 -6.90 19.68 31.25
N PHE A 34 -6.98 19.99 29.96
CA PHE A 34 -5.89 20.67 29.24
C PHE A 34 -6.10 22.19 29.32
N GLU A 35 -5.35 22.87 30.18
CA GLU A 35 -5.45 24.33 30.34
C GLU A 35 -4.37 25.07 29.54
N THR A 36 -3.27 24.37 29.24
CA THR A 36 -2.08 24.89 28.58
C THR A 36 -1.57 23.94 27.50
N LEU A 37 -0.76 24.46 26.57
CA LEU A 37 -0.05 23.62 25.60
C LEU A 37 0.87 22.60 26.32
N ALA A 38 1.41 22.98 27.46
CA ALA A 38 2.26 22.11 28.29
C ALA A 38 1.48 20.94 28.91
N ASP A 39 0.16 21.06 29.12
CA ASP A 39 -0.68 19.94 29.55
C ASP A 39 -0.82 18.90 28.43
N VAL A 40 -0.94 19.37 27.18
CA VAL A 40 -0.96 18.51 25.99
C VAL A 40 0.40 17.83 25.80
N ASP A 41 1.49 18.59 25.92
CA ASP A 41 2.86 18.04 25.85
C ASP A 41 3.07 16.93 26.90
N ARG A 42 2.72 17.18 28.17
CA ARG A 42 2.83 16.19 29.26
C ARG A 42 1.99 14.94 29.03
N PHE A 43 0.81 15.11 28.45
CA PHE A 43 -0.06 14.00 28.16
C PHE A 43 0.47 13.16 27.01
N GLU A 44 0.97 13.77 25.94
CA GLU A 44 1.64 13.05 24.85
C GLU A 44 2.87 12.29 25.36
N GLU A 45 3.71 12.89 26.22
CA GLU A 45 4.82 12.21 26.89
C GLU A 45 4.35 11.02 27.78
N SER A 46 3.16 11.12 28.37
CA SER A 46 2.55 10.03 29.15
C SER A 46 2.13 8.88 28.25
N LEU A 47 1.50 9.17 27.11
CA LEU A 47 1.09 8.16 26.12
C LEU A 47 2.30 7.43 25.53
N GLU A 48 3.40 8.15 25.28
CA GLU A 48 4.67 7.57 24.82
C GLU A 48 5.22 6.54 25.82
N LYS A 49 5.17 6.84 27.12
CA LYS A 49 5.61 5.93 28.19
C LYS A 49 4.71 4.71 28.35
N GLU A 50 3.40 4.89 28.13
CA GLU A 50 2.41 3.83 28.29
C GLU A 50 2.47 2.79 27.17
N VAL A 51 2.63 3.24 25.93
CA VAL A 51 2.69 2.36 24.75
C VAL A 51 4.11 1.85 24.47
N GLY A 52 5.14 2.57 24.90
CA GLY A 52 6.55 2.18 24.68
C GLY A 52 7.03 2.34 23.23
N LEU A 53 6.21 2.93 22.35
CA LEU A 53 6.56 3.22 20.97
C LEU A 53 7.32 4.55 20.89
N GLN A 54 8.59 4.50 20.48
CA GLN A 54 9.45 5.68 20.45
C GLN A 54 9.01 6.72 19.41
N PRO A 55 9.16 8.03 19.70
CA PRO A 55 8.95 9.09 18.73
C PRO A 55 9.97 8.99 17.57
N LEU A 56 9.66 9.63 16.45
CA LEU A 56 10.66 9.84 15.40
C LEU A 56 11.63 10.93 15.85
N GLU A 57 12.91 10.59 15.93
CA GLU A 57 13.96 11.52 16.30
C GLU A 57 14.62 12.11 15.05
N PRO A 58 15.01 13.39 15.08
CA PRO A 58 15.76 14.00 13.99
C PRO A 58 17.21 13.51 13.98
N VAL A 59 17.64 12.93 12.88
CA VAL A 59 19.02 12.52 12.59
C VAL A 59 19.56 13.40 11.46
N ASP A 60 20.59 14.17 11.77
CA ASP A 60 21.31 14.97 10.78
C ASP A 60 22.25 14.08 9.96
N ILE A 61 21.94 13.92 8.67
CA ILE A 61 22.72 13.15 7.70
C ILE A 61 23.37 14.05 6.64
N THR A 62 23.53 15.34 6.95
CA THR A 62 24.11 16.34 6.05
C THR A 62 25.57 16.00 5.75
N ASP A 63 25.89 15.88 4.46
CA ASP A 63 27.26 15.91 3.99
C ASP A 63 27.67 17.37 3.78
N LYS A 64 28.45 17.91 4.72
CA LYS A 64 28.89 19.31 4.68
C LYS A 64 29.75 19.64 3.46
N GLU A 65 30.27 18.67 2.71
CA GLU A 65 31.01 18.91 1.48
C GLU A 65 30.08 19.05 0.28
N GLN A 66 28.98 18.29 0.25
CA GLN A 66 28.08 18.21 -0.91
C GLN A 66 26.78 19.01 -0.75
N ASP A 67 26.29 19.17 0.48
CA ASP A 67 24.98 19.74 0.78
C ASP A 67 25.09 21.22 1.18
N ALA A 68 24.21 22.05 0.63
CA ALA A 68 24.12 23.47 0.96
C ALA A 68 23.03 23.75 2.02
N THR A 69 22.09 22.83 2.19
CA THR A 69 21.01 22.87 3.19
C THR A 69 21.09 21.65 4.10
N PRO A 70 20.68 21.76 5.38
CA PRO A 70 20.60 20.60 6.27
C PRO A 70 19.72 19.50 5.69
N VAL A 71 20.14 18.25 5.88
CA VAL A 71 19.43 17.04 5.49
C VAL A 71 19.05 16.28 6.75
N ILE A 72 17.79 16.42 7.16
CA ILE A 72 17.29 15.84 8.40
C ILE A 72 16.36 14.68 8.08
N LEU A 73 16.74 13.50 8.54
CA LEU A 73 15.91 12.30 8.56
C LEU A 73 15.17 12.26 9.90
N TRP A 74 13.84 12.16 9.89
CA TRP A 74 13.09 11.90 11.12
C TRP A 74 12.83 10.40 11.19
N CYS A 75 13.44 9.69 12.11
CA CYS A 75 13.28 8.23 12.17
C CYS A 75 13.29 7.68 13.59
N ARG A 76 12.72 6.48 13.70
CA ARG A 76 13.01 5.53 14.77
C ARG A 76 13.59 4.29 14.12
N GLN A 77 14.31 3.48 14.89
CA GLN A 77 14.84 2.23 14.37
C GLN A 77 13.68 1.32 13.92
N THR A 78 13.76 0.77 12.71
CA THR A 78 12.73 -0.15 12.18
C THR A 78 12.49 -1.33 13.11
N TRP A 79 13.54 -1.76 13.82
CA TRP A 79 13.46 -2.73 14.90
C TRP A 79 12.42 -2.39 15.98
N ALA A 80 12.34 -1.14 16.43
CA ALA A 80 11.36 -0.74 17.45
C ALA A 80 9.92 -0.91 16.94
N CYS A 81 9.68 -0.62 15.66
CA CYS A 81 8.41 -0.91 15.00
C CYS A 81 8.13 -2.41 14.95
N VAL A 82 9.13 -3.24 14.60
CA VAL A 82 8.99 -4.70 14.57
C VAL A 82 8.66 -5.24 15.96
N ALA A 83 9.34 -4.76 16.99
CA ALA A 83 9.13 -5.17 18.37
C ALA A 83 7.70 -4.90 18.85
N ASP A 84 7.22 -3.68 18.61
CA ASP A 84 5.86 -3.28 18.94
C ASP A 84 4.82 -4.09 18.13
N LEU A 85 4.97 -4.18 16.81
CA LEU A 85 4.03 -4.91 15.96
C LEU A 85 3.91 -6.39 16.33
N TYR A 86 5.03 -7.05 16.61
CA TYR A 86 5.07 -8.48 16.92
C TYR A 86 4.53 -8.75 18.33
N SER A 87 4.65 -7.82 19.27
CA SER A 87 4.18 -8.00 20.66
C SER A 87 2.78 -7.47 20.92
N ASN A 88 2.18 -6.76 19.96
CA ASN A 88 0.89 -6.12 20.12
C ASN A 88 -0.26 -7.15 20.15
N PRO A 89 -1.02 -7.26 21.26
CA PRO A 89 -2.13 -8.20 21.38
C PRO A 89 -3.26 -8.00 20.36
N ALA A 90 -3.43 -6.79 19.83
CA ALA A 90 -4.42 -6.50 18.78
C ALA A 90 -4.12 -7.23 17.46
N ASN A 91 -2.89 -7.70 17.27
CA ASN A 91 -2.49 -8.50 16.11
C ASN A 91 -2.68 -10.01 16.33
N ALA A 92 -3.25 -10.47 17.44
CA ALA A 92 -3.35 -11.89 17.77
C ALA A 92 -4.21 -12.70 16.79
N GLU A 93 -5.22 -12.09 16.18
CA GLU A 93 -6.12 -12.76 15.24
C GLU A 93 -5.39 -13.17 13.96
N GLY A 94 -5.25 -14.48 13.77
CA GLY A 94 -4.54 -15.07 12.62
C GLY A 94 -3.03 -14.79 12.61
N PHE A 95 -2.43 -14.47 13.77
CA PHE A 95 -1.00 -14.26 13.88
C PHE A 95 -0.22 -15.56 13.65
N VAL A 96 0.78 -15.53 12.77
CA VAL A 96 1.64 -16.69 12.51
C VAL A 96 3.01 -16.49 13.13
N ALA A 97 3.30 -17.29 14.16
CA ALA A 97 4.60 -17.33 14.84
C ALA A 97 5.43 -18.58 14.47
N GLU A 98 4.79 -19.71 14.26
CA GLU A 98 5.42 -20.96 13.85
C GLU A 98 4.78 -21.45 12.56
N LEU A 99 5.51 -22.26 11.79
CA LEU A 99 4.86 -23.03 10.74
C LEU A 99 4.03 -24.11 11.41
N GLU A 100 2.71 -24.03 11.26
CA GLU A 100 1.85 -25.17 11.51
C GLU A 100 2.11 -26.20 10.40
N ASP A 101 2.40 -27.44 10.79
CA ASP A 101 2.39 -28.55 9.85
C ASP A 101 0.94 -28.70 9.37
N SER A 102 0.66 -28.26 8.14
CA SER A 102 -0.70 -28.26 7.62
C SER A 102 -1.26 -29.67 7.48
N GLY A 103 -0.41 -30.71 7.57
CA GLY A 103 -0.76 -32.10 7.30
C GLY A 103 -1.22 -32.32 5.86
N GLU A 104 -1.16 -31.29 5.02
CA GLU A 104 -1.51 -31.33 3.61
C GLU A 104 -0.33 -31.95 2.86
N SER A 105 -0.61 -32.90 1.97
CA SER A 105 0.38 -33.39 1.02
C SER A 105 0.95 -32.23 0.20
N GLU A 106 2.20 -32.31 -0.26
CA GLU A 106 2.78 -31.28 -1.15
C GLU A 106 1.87 -30.95 -2.35
N GLU A 107 1.15 -31.95 -2.88
CA GLU A 107 0.16 -31.80 -3.96
C GLU A 107 -1.07 -30.95 -3.60
N ALA A 108 -1.37 -30.77 -2.32
CA ALA A 108 -2.51 -30.01 -1.82
C ALA A 108 -2.11 -28.62 -1.28
N HIS A 109 -0.81 -28.28 -1.27
CA HIS A 109 -0.28 -27.05 -0.68
C HIS A 109 -0.94 -25.80 -1.29
N ARG A 110 -1.43 -24.92 -0.40
CA ARG A 110 -2.10 -23.67 -0.78
C ARG A 110 -1.26 -22.46 -0.42
N PHE A 111 -0.90 -21.67 -1.42
CA PHE A 111 -0.34 -20.34 -1.30
C PHE A 111 -1.46 -19.35 -0.95
N THR A 112 -1.50 -18.92 0.30
CA THR A 112 -2.43 -17.92 0.85
C THR A 112 -1.63 -16.79 1.48
N GLU A 113 -1.22 -17.00 2.73
CA GLU A 113 -0.51 -16.06 3.58
C GLU A 113 1.01 -16.11 3.34
N PRO A 114 1.78 -15.10 3.76
CA PRO A 114 3.25 -15.11 3.65
C PRO A 114 3.91 -16.36 4.23
N SER A 115 3.32 -16.95 5.27
CA SER A 115 3.79 -18.18 5.91
C SER A 115 3.73 -19.42 5.02
N THR A 116 2.86 -19.43 4.01
CA THR A 116 2.73 -20.53 3.06
C THR A 116 3.74 -20.46 1.90
N GLY A 117 4.45 -19.34 1.77
CA GLY A 117 5.42 -19.10 0.71
C GLY A 117 6.78 -19.75 0.97
N SER A 118 7.56 -19.96 -0.10
CA SER A 118 8.90 -20.54 0.00
C SER A 118 9.87 -19.68 0.81
N PHE A 119 9.70 -18.35 0.83
CA PHE A 119 10.53 -17.47 1.67
C PHE A 119 10.44 -17.88 3.14
N TRP A 120 9.23 -18.08 3.65
CA TRP A 120 9.03 -18.40 5.05
C TRP A 120 9.59 -19.78 5.37
N ARG A 121 9.30 -20.77 4.53
CA ARG A 121 9.80 -22.15 4.67
C ARG A 121 11.32 -22.20 4.73
N GLU A 122 12.01 -21.54 3.81
CA GLU A 122 13.47 -21.50 3.76
C GLU A 122 14.06 -20.71 4.94
N ALA A 123 13.40 -19.61 5.33
CA ALA A 123 13.84 -18.78 6.45
C ALA A 123 13.76 -19.50 7.81
N VAL A 124 12.74 -20.34 8.02
CA VAL A 124 12.58 -21.07 9.29
C VAL A 124 13.36 -22.38 9.35
N ALA A 125 13.69 -22.99 8.20
CA ALA A 125 14.43 -24.27 8.15
C ALA A 125 15.80 -24.22 8.86
N GLY A 126 16.38 -23.02 9.01
CA GLY A 126 17.64 -22.80 9.73
C GLY A 126 17.49 -22.38 11.19
N LEU A 127 16.29 -22.45 11.78
CA LEU A 127 16.02 -21.95 13.13
C LEU A 127 15.89 -23.08 14.17
N PRO A 128 16.26 -22.81 15.44
CA PRO A 128 15.97 -23.73 16.54
C PRO A 128 14.47 -23.93 16.75
N ASP A 129 14.08 -25.07 17.32
CA ASP A 129 12.69 -25.34 17.71
C ASP A 129 12.12 -24.23 18.61
N GLY A 130 10.90 -23.78 18.33
CA GLY A 130 10.23 -22.70 19.05
C GLY A 130 10.68 -21.27 18.68
N ALA A 131 11.64 -21.14 17.76
CA ALA A 131 11.99 -19.85 17.17
C ALA A 131 11.02 -19.44 16.05
N SER A 132 10.93 -18.14 15.82
CA SER A 132 10.08 -17.51 14.81
C SER A 132 10.90 -16.55 13.95
N ILE A 133 10.35 -16.19 12.79
CA ILE A 133 10.79 -15.01 12.06
C ILE A 133 9.83 -13.85 12.29
N ALA A 134 10.30 -12.63 12.09
CA ALA A 134 9.46 -11.48 11.82
C ALA A 134 9.65 -11.10 10.34
N ALA A 135 8.66 -11.41 9.51
CA ALA A 135 8.70 -11.16 8.06
C ALA A 135 8.44 -9.68 7.77
N VAL A 136 9.49 -8.86 7.76
CA VAL A 136 9.38 -7.39 7.68
C VAL A 136 8.95 -6.94 6.29
N ILE A 137 7.86 -6.18 6.24
CA ILE A 137 7.36 -5.49 5.05
C ILE A 137 7.67 -4.00 5.19
N LEU A 138 8.40 -3.46 4.23
CA LEU A 138 8.65 -2.02 4.10
C LEU A 138 7.77 -1.45 3.01
N TYR A 139 7.30 -0.22 3.20
CA TYR A 139 6.70 0.58 2.16
C TYR A 139 7.25 1.99 2.25
N SER A 140 7.57 2.59 1.10
CA SER A 140 7.79 4.02 1.00
C SER A 140 7.20 4.53 -0.29
N ASP A 141 6.66 5.75 -0.24
CA ASP A 141 6.23 6.45 -1.43
C ASP A 141 6.10 7.95 -1.10
N ALA A 142 6.41 8.80 -2.07
CA ALA A 142 6.30 10.24 -1.89
C ALA A 142 4.85 10.67 -2.11
N THR A 143 4.31 11.44 -1.16
CA THR A 143 2.93 11.93 -1.24
C THR A 143 2.86 13.44 -1.17
N GLU A 144 2.01 14.03 -2.02
CA GLU A 144 1.70 15.45 -1.97
C GLU A 144 0.90 15.79 -0.71
N LEU A 145 1.43 16.70 0.09
CA LEU A 145 0.79 17.18 1.32
C LEU A 145 -0.08 18.41 1.04
N ALA A 146 0.37 19.27 0.12
CA ALA A 146 -0.35 20.45 -0.34
C ALA A 146 -0.92 20.22 -1.74
N LYS A 147 -2.13 20.73 -2.01
CA LYS A 147 -2.82 20.55 -3.30
C LYS A 147 -2.13 21.26 -4.47
N ASP A 148 -1.27 22.22 -4.18
CA ASP A 148 -0.49 22.99 -5.16
C ASP A 148 0.92 22.41 -5.37
N GLY A 149 1.22 21.24 -4.77
CA GLY A 149 2.54 20.60 -4.86
C GLY A 149 3.64 21.30 -4.05
N SER A 150 3.33 22.34 -3.28
CA SER A 150 4.33 23.12 -2.53
C SER A 150 4.99 22.36 -1.36
N ALA A 151 4.40 21.25 -0.94
CA ALA A 151 4.92 20.40 0.12
C ALA A 151 4.69 18.93 -0.20
N THR A 152 5.75 18.14 -0.04
CA THR A 152 5.73 16.68 -0.17
C THR A 152 6.19 16.04 1.13
N GLY A 153 5.74 14.83 1.40
CA GLY A 153 6.22 13.99 2.49
C GLY A 153 6.53 12.61 1.95
N HIS A 154 7.63 12.00 2.40
CA HIS A 154 8.05 10.69 1.95
C HIS A 154 8.20 9.76 3.16
N PRO A 155 7.09 9.19 3.66
CA PRO A 155 7.12 8.26 4.78
C PRO A 155 7.73 6.90 4.42
N VAL A 156 8.25 6.22 5.43
CA VAL A 156 8.58 4.79 5.40
C VAL A 156 7.74 4.09 6.46
N TYR A 157 6.88 3.16 6.04
CA TYR A 157 6.08 2.32 6.93
C TYR A 157 6.70 0.93 7.08
N VAL A 158 6.47 0.33 8.25
CA VAL A 158 6.83 -1.05 8.58
C VAL A 158 5.56 -1.82 8.91
N SER A 159 5.47 -3.05 8.42
CA SER A 159 4.47 -4.05 8.82
C SER A 159 5.12 -5.43 8.86
N LEU A 160 4.37 -6.46 9.26
CA LEU A 160 4.86 -7.83 9.34
C LEU A 160 3.97 -8.79 8.54
N GLY A 161 4.60 -9.70 7.80
CA GLY A 161 3.95 -10.82 7.13
C GLY A 161 3.35 -11.83 8.11
N ASN A 162 3.75 -11.77 9.39
CA ASN A 162 3.16 -12.55 10.49
C ASN A 162 1.73 -12.15 10.84
N ILE A 163 1.37 -10.89 10.57
CA ILE A 163 0.05 -10.34 10.90
C ILE A 163 -0.89 -10.69 9.75
N SER A 164 -2.04 -11.29 10.07
CA SER A 164 -3.06 -11.63 9.06
C SER A 164 -3.43 -10.41 8.21
N SER A 165 -3.80 -10.62 6.95
CA SER A 165 -4.16 -9.51 6.05
C SER A 165 -5.18 -8.56 6.69
N GLY A 166 -6.27 -9.09 7.25
CA GLY A 166 -7.34 -8.33 7.90
C GLY A 166 -6.86 -7.40 9.03
N GLU A 167 -6.01 -7.91 9.94
CA GLU A 167 -5.42 -7.08 11.00
C GLU A 167 -4.40 -6.10 10.46
N ARG A 168 -3.65 -6.51 9.43
CA ARG A 168 -2.71 -5.62 8.74
C ARG A 168 -3.42 -4.38 8.22
N TRP A 169 -4.66 -4.51 7.69
CA TRP A 169 -5.53 -3.41 7.22
C TRP A 169 -5.81 -2.33 8.25
N LYS A 170 -5.79 -2.67 9.52
CA LYS A 170 -6.10 -1.78 10.62
C LYS A 170 -4.85 -0.97 11.04
N PRO A 171 -5.02 0.15 11.77
CA PRO A 171 -3.89 0.99 12.17
C PRO A 171 -2.84 0.26 13.02
N HIS A 172 -3.24 -0.69 13.87
CA HIS A 172 -2.33 -1.42 14.75
C HIS A 172 -1.43 -2.42 14.01
N GLY A 173 -1.75 -2.81 12.78
CA GLY A 173 -0.94 -3.72 11.97
C GLY A 173 0.28 -3.09 11.28
N ARG A 174 0.51 -1.77 11.46
CA ARG A 174 1.56 -1.01 10.76
C ARG A 174 2.13 0.12 11.60
N ARG A 175 3.35 0.54 11.32
CA ARG A 175 4.01 1.66 12.02
C ARG A 175 4.77 2.57 11.07
N LEU A 176 4.72 3.89 11.30
CA LEU A 176 5.60 4.85 10.66
C LEU A 176 7.01 4.72 11.24
N ALA A 177 7.99 4.28 10.45
CA ALA A 177 9.37 4.15 10.90
C ALA A 177 10.20 5.40 10.62
N ALA A 178 9.90 6.12 9.53
CA ALA A 178 10.63 7.33 9.18
C ALA A 178 9.82 8.28 8.30
N LEU A 179 10.22 9.55 8.32
CA LEU A 179 9.90 10.56 7.33
C LEU A 179 11.23 11.00 6.70
N LEU A 180 11.40 10.65 5.42
CA LEU A 180 12.60 10.99 4.66
C LEU A 180 12.68 12.51 4.41
N PRO A 181 13.90 13.05 4.19
CA PRO A 181 14.07 14.46 3.89
C PRO A 181 13.24 14.90 2.67
N ASP A 182 12.73 16.14 2.71
CA ASP A 182 12.04 16.73 1.55
C ASP A 182 13.04 17.02 0.43
N PHE A 183 13.19 16.05 -0.47
CA PHE A 183 14.11 16.14 -1.61
C PHE A 183 13.81 17.33 -2.53
N SER A 184 12.57 17.86 -2.55
CA SER A 184 12.20 18.99 -3.39
C SER A 184 12.85 20.30 -2.94
N LYS A 185 13.07 20.47 -1.62
CA LYS A 185 13.69 21.66 -1.01
C LYS A 185 15.19 21.53 -0.81
N HIS A 186 15.73 20.33 -0.98
CA HIS A 186 17.15 20.05 -0.79
C HIS A 186 18.02 20.75 -1.85
N VAL A 187 19.00 21.54 -1.39
CA VAL A 187 19.96 22.27 -2.22
C VAL A 187 21.35 21.67 -2.03
N VAL A 188 22.01 21.34 -3.15
CA VAL A 188 23.40 20.88 -3.19
C VAL A 188 24.36 22.02 -3.53
N LYS A 189 25.64 21.85 -3.21
CA LYS A 189 26.69 22.81 -3.57
C LYS A 189 27.01 22.78 -5.08
N PRO A 190 27.58 23.88 -5.62
CA PRO A 190 27.98 23.93 -7.03
C PRO A 190 28.91 22.78 -7.42
N GLY A 191 28.62 22.14 -8.56
CA GLY A 191 29.41 21.02 -9.10
C GLY A 191 28.95 19.63 -8.64
N VAL A 192 28.03 19.55 -7.67
CA VAL A 192 27.40 18.29 -7.25
C VAL A 192 26.25 17.93 -8.18
N ASP A 193 26.11 16.64 -8.50
CA ASP A 193 24.98 16.12 -9.25
C ASP A 193 23.77 15.97 -8.31
N VAL A 194 22.78 16.83 -8.49
CA VAL A 194 21.58 16.90 -7.63
C VAL A 194 20.83 15.56 -7.61
N ALA A 195 20.64 14.92 -8.77
CA ALA A 195 19.83 13.72 -8.87
C ALA A 195 20.51 12.54 -8.17
N ARG A 196 21.82 12.38 -8.42
CA ARG A 196 22.63 11.36 -7.75
C ARG A 196 22.70 11.61 -6.24
N ARG A 197 22.92 12.87 -5.81
CA ARG A 197 23.01 13.19 -4.38
C ARG A 197 21.70 12.89 -3.64
N ARG A 198 20.54 13.22 -4.23
CA ARG A 198 19.23 12.83 -3.67
C ARG A 198 19.08 11.33 -3.50
N LEU A 199 19.57 10.54 -4.47
CA LEU A 199 19.55 9.07 -4.39
C LEU A 199 20.54 8.54 -3.33
N GLU A 200 21.73 9.13 -3.20
CA GLU A 200 22.68 8.81 -2.13
C GLU A 200 22.07 9.08 -0.74
N ILE A 201 21.39 10.22 -0.58
CA ILE A 201 20.66 10.56 0.66
C ILE A 201 19.56 9.54 0.93
N PHE A 202 18.76 9.16 -0.08
CA PHE A 202 17.70 8.15 0.06
C PHE A 202 18.27 6.82 0.57
N HIS A 203 19.34 6.30 -0.04
CA HIS A 203 19.96 5.06 0.41
C HIS A 203 20.63 5.21 1.78
N THR A 204 21.23 6.35 2.09
CA THR A 204 21.78 6.64 3.43
C THR A 204 20.67 6.57 4.48
N CYS A 205 19.49 7.12 4.19
CA CYS A 205 18.33 7.00 5.07
C CYS A 205 17.91 5.54 5.27
N LEU A 206 17.80 4.76 4.19
CA LEU A 206 17.47 3.34 4.27
C LEU A 206 18.51 2.55 5.09
N GLU A 207 19.80 2.85 4.92
CA GLU A 207 20.85 2.23 5.75
C GLU A 207 20.66 2.53 7.22
N LYS A 208 20.34 3.78 7.58
CA LYS A 208 20.15 4.19 8.98
C LYS A 208 18.92 3.63 9.64
N ILE A 209 17.80 3.54 8.93
CA ILE A 209 16.57 2.97 9.51
C ILE A 209 16.66 1.43 9.63
N LEU A 210 17.44 0.76 8.78
CA LEU A 210 17.62 -0.70 8.76
C LEU A 210 18.85 -1.20 9.53
N GLU A 211 19.69 -0.30 10.06
CA GLU A 211 20.97 -0.62 10.71
C GLU A 211 20.80 -1.68 11.80
N LYS A 212 19.89 -1.43 12.76
CA LYS A 212 19.65 -2.39 13.84
C LYS A 212 19.05 -3.70 13.35
N GLN A 213 18.16 -3.65 12.36
CA GLN A 213 17.52 -4.84 11.82
C GLN A 213 18.54 -5.79 11.17
N LYS A 214 19.52 -5.26 10.43
CA LYS A 214 20.60 -6.05 9.83
C LYS A 214 21.50 -6.68 10.89
N GLU A 215 21.79 -5.95 11.97
CA GLU A 215 22.59 -6.45 13.09
C GLU A 215 21.94 -7.67 13.75
N VAL A 216 20.63 -7.60 14.01
CA VAL A 216 19.90 -8.67 14.72
C VAL A 216 19.33 -9.75 13.81
N GLU A 217 19.47 -9.62 12.48
CA GLU A 217 18.99 -10.62 11.52
C GLU A 217 19.64 -11.99 11.77
N SER A 218 20.92 -12.03 12.14
CA SER A 218 21.63 -13.29 12.41
C SER A 218 21.42 -13.77 13.85
N THR A 219 21.45 -12.86 14.82
CA THR A 219 21.44 -13.19 16.25
C THR A 219 20.05 -13.31 16.86
N GLY A 220 18.99 -12.88 16.16
CA GLY A 220 17.64 -12.78 16.69
C GLY A 220 17.53 -12.01 18.00
N MET A 221 16.31 -11.94 18.56
CA MET A 221 16.09 -11.45 19.92
C MET A 221 14.88 -12.15 20.56
N ARG A 222 14.84 -12.19 21.89
CA ARG A 222 13.66 -12.69 22.62
C ARG A 222 12.57 -11.64 22.63
N MET A 223 11.39 -12.01 22.14
CA MET A 223 10.23 -11.14 22.06
C MET A 223 8.98 -11.90 22.48
N LYS A 224 8.02 -11.19 23.08
CA LYS A 224 6.69 -11.72 23.36
C LYS A 224 5.86 -11.62 22.08
N ASP A 225 5.19 -12.69 21.67
CA ASP A 225 4.20 -12.66 20.59
C ASP A 225 2.86 -12.08 21.08
N PRO A 226 1.85 -11.86 20.21
CA PRO A 226 0.58 -11.27 20.62
C PRO A 226 -0.22 -12.14 21.62
N LEU A 227 0.05 -13.44 21.64
CA LEU A 227 -0.59 -14.43 22.54
C LEU A 227 0.14 -14.52 23.89
N GLY A 228 1.29 -13.87 23.99
CA GLY A 228 2.07 -13.74 25.18
C GLY A 228 3.19 -14.76 25.38
N VAL A 229 3.48 -15.55 24.36
CA VAL A 229 4.58 -16.53 24.35
C VAL A 229 5.89 -15.81 24.03
N VAL A 230 6.92 -16.08 24.82
CA VAL A 230 8.26 -15.54 24.55
C VAL A 230 8.98 -16.42 23.55
N ARG A 231 9.31 -15.84 22.40
CA ARG A 231 9.94 -16.51 21.25
C ARG A 231 11.28 -15.88 20.93
N TYR A 232 12.17 -16.67 20.36
CA TYR A 232 13.38 -16.13 19.73
C TYR A 232 13.05 -15.75 18.28
N VAL A 233 13.15 -14.46 17.95
CA VAL A 233 12.62 -13.89 16.71
C VAL A 233 13.76 -13.30 15.87
N ARG A 234 13.85 -13.70 14.61
CA ARG A 234 14.75 -13.09 13.62
C ARG A 234 13.98 -12.19 12.66
N PRO A 235 14.25 -10.88 12.61
CA PRO A 235 13.58 -9.99 11.67
C PRO A 235 14.23 -10.08 10.28
N LEU A 236 13.47 -10.48 9.27
CA LEU A 236 13.97 -10.72 7.92
C LEU A 236 13.26 -9.78 6.94
N LEU A 237 13.99 -9.20 5.99
CA LEU A 237 13.38 -8.41 4.92
C LEU A 237 12.59 -9.34 4.00
N TYR A 238 11.27 -9.30 4.13
CA TYR A 238 10.36 -10.13 3.36
C TYR A 238 9.92 -9.44 2.07
N ALA A 239 9.41 -8.21 2.18
CA ALA A 239 8.93 -7.44 1.04
C ALA A 239 9.25 -5.94 1.18
N TYR A 240 9.51 -5.30 0.06
CA TYR A 240 9.55 -3.85 -0.10
C TYR A 240 8.50 -3.46 -1.14
N VAL A 241 7.41 -2.88 -0.66
CA VAL A 241 6.25 -2.50 -1.45
C VAL A 241 6.45 -1.09 -1.99
N GLY A 242 6.30 -0.94 -3.29
CA GLY A 242 6.42 0.32 -4.00
C GLY A 242 6.07 0.14 -5.47
N ASP A 243 5.76 1.23 -6.16
CA ASP A 243 5.54 1.22 -7.60
C ASP A 243 6.86 1.10 -8.39
N TYR A 244 6.80 1.00 -9.71
CA TYR A 244 8.01 0.78 -10.53
C TYR A 244 9.10 1.85 -10.34
N PRO A 245 8.79 3.16 -10.36
CA PRO A 245 9.75 4.21 -10.00
C PRO A 245 10.37 4.05 -8.62
N GLU A 246 9.57 3.77 -7.59
CA GLU A 246 10.10 3.57 -6.24
C GLU A 246 10.95 2.31 -6.15
N GLN A 247 10.53 1.20 -6.76
CA GLN A 247 11.33 -0.04 -6.81
C GLN A 247 12.69 0.19 -7.49
N CYS A 248 12.74 0.97 -8.58
CA CYS A 248 14.00 1.35 -9.21
C CYS A 248 14.89 2.18 -8.27
N LYS A 249 14.30 3.13 -7.54
CA LYS A 249 14.99 3.95 -6.55
C LYS A 249 15.57 3.08 -5.43
N VAL A 250 14.80 2.13 -4.93
CA VAL A 250 15.21 1.18 -3.87
C VAL A 250 16.29 0.22 -4.36
N ALA A 251 16.19 -0.26 -5.60
CA ALA A 251 17.15 -1.16 -6.22
C ALA A 251 18.47 -0.45 -6.62
N GLY A 252 18.47 0.89 -6.67
CA GLY A 252 19.58 1.67 -7.24
C GLY A 252 19.68 1.53 -8.76
N THR A 253 18.60 1.14 -9.45
CA THR A 253 18.58 0.91 -10.90
C THR A 253 18.05 2.12 -11.65
N LYS A 254 18.52 2.32 -12.88
CA LYS A 254 17.97 3.36 -13.76
C LYS A 254 16.61 2.95 -14.29
N MET A 255 15.67 3.90 -14.30
CA MET A 255 14.31 3.72 -14.81
C MET A 255 14.25 3.79 -16.34
N GLY A 256 13.25 3.09 -16.89
CA GLY A 256 12.78 3.27 -18.26
C GLY A 256 13.48 2.37 -19.28
N ASN A 257 12.84 2.23 -20.44
CA ASN A 257 13.17 1.19 -21.43
C ASN A 257 14.41 1.52 -22.27
N GLN A 258 15.04 2.68 -22.02
CA GLN A 258 16.29 3.09 -22.65
C GLN A 258 17.52 2.50 -21.95
N THR A 259 17.33 1.94 -20.75
CA THR A 259 18.39 1.23 -20.02
C THR A 259 18.44 -0.21 -20.51
N ARG A 260 19.62 -0.83 -20.49
CA ARG A 260 19.78 -2.21 -21.00
C ARG A 260 18.97 -3.24 -20.20
N PHE A 261 18.87 -3.05 -18.89
CA PHE A 261 18.27 -3.93 -17.91
C PHE A 261 17.23 -3.16 -17.08
N PRO A 262 16.04 -2.90 -17.62
CA PRO A 262 15.10 -1.96 -17.00
C PRO A 262 14.27 -2.55 -15.84
N CYS A 263 14.38 -3.86 -15.59
CA CYS A 263 13.76 -4.49 -14.42
C CYS A 263 14.60 -4.25 -13.16
N PRO A 264 13.99 -3.78 -12.04
CA PRO A 264 14.71 -3.60 -10.78
C PRO A 264 15.01 -4.94 -10.08
N LYS A 265 14.38 -6.03 -10.51
CA LYS A 265 14.44 -7.36 -9.87
C LYS A 265 15.38 -8.33 -10.59
N CYS A 266 15.38 -8.34 -11.92
CA CYS A 266 16.17 -9.26 -12.74
C CYS A 266 16.97 -8.56 -13.85
N LEU A 267 17.84 -9.32 -14.52
CA LEU A 267 18.75 -8.86 -15.58
C LEU A 267 18.17 -9.08 -17.00
N ILE A 268 16.87 -8.85 -17.18
CA ILE A 268 16.23 -8.92 -18.50
C ILE A 268 16.66 -7.75 -19.39
N SER A 269 16.93 -8.02 -20.67
CA SER A 269 17.20 -6.97 -21.66
C SER A 269 15.95 -6.13 -21.96
N ASN A 270 16.09 -4.83 -22.25
CA ASN A 270 15.00 -3.97 -22.69
C ASN A 270 14.31 -4.43 -23.99
N GLU A 271 15.03 -5.18 -24.83
CA GLU A 271 14.51 -5.80 -26.06
C GLU A 271 13.59 -7.00 -25.79
N ASN A 272 13.61 -7.55 -24.56
CA ASN A 272 12.96 -8.80 -24.22
C ASN A 272 11.85 -8.64 -23.17
N LEU A 273 11.39 -7.43 -22.86
CA LEU A 273 10.45 -7.21 -21.76
C LEU A 273 9.11 -7.94 -21.93
N ALA A 274 8.68 -8.15 -23.18
CA ALA A 274 7.50 -8.95 -23.51
C ALA A 274 7.81 -10.43 -23.78
N ASN A 275 9.06 -10.88 -23.65
CA ASN A 275 9.42 -12.29 -23.82
C ASN A 275 9.01 -13.10 -22.59
N ALA A 276 7.85 -13.76 -22.71
CA ALA A 276 7.26 -14.57 -21.64
C ALA A 276 7.82 -16.00 -21.56
N ASP A 277 8.56 -16.44 -22.57
CA ASP A 277 9.08 -17.81 -22.68
C ASP A 277 10.40 -18.02 -21.92
N ALA A 278 11.06 -16.92 -21.54
CA ALA A 278 12.32 -16.95 -20.81
C ALA A 278 12.15 -16.52 -19.34
N ARG A 279 13.02 -17.06 -18.49
CA ARG A 279 13.29 -16.54 -17.15
C ARG A 279 14.69 -15.97 -17.10
N TRP A 280 14.85 -14.89 -16.35
CA TRP A 280 16.08 -14.12 -16.31
C TRP A 280 16.65 -14.13 -14.91
N GLU A 281 17.98 -14.11 -14.82
CA GLU A 281 18.68 -14.13 -13.54
C GLU A 281 18.28 -12.93 -12.68
N TYR A 282 17.99 -13.20 -11.41
CA TYR A 282 17.73 -12.18 -10.42
C TYR A 282 19.00 -11.35 -10.17
N ARG A 283 18.84 -10.04 -9.96
CA ARG A 283 19.93 -9.21 -9.46
C ARG A 283 20.35 -9.71 -8.09
N THR A 284 21.64 -9.64 -7.79
CA THR A 284 22.20 -9.99 -6.48
C THR A 284 22.99 -8.82 -5.92
N GLU A 285 23.10 -8.74 -4.59
CA GLU A 285 23.95 -7.73 -3.95
C GLU A 285 25.40 -7.82 -4.45
N GLU A 286 25.94 -9.03 -4.58
CA GLU A 286 27.31 -9.26 -5.06
C GLU A 286 27.49 -8.77 -6.51
N GLY A 287 26.58 -9.15 -7.42
CA GLY A 287 26.62 -8.72 -8.81
C GLY A 287 26.54 -7.20 -8.94
N GLN A 288 25.66 -6.56 -8.16
CA GLN A 288 25.49 -5.11 -8.22
C GLN A 288 26.65 -4.35 -7.53
N LYS A 289 27.30 -4.92 -6.51
CA LYS A 289 28.55 -4.39 -5.96
C LYS A 289 29.70 -4.42 -6.97
N LEU A 290 29.81 -5.50 -7.76
CA LEU A 290 30.79 -5.58 -8.84
C LEU A 290 30.53 -4.52 -9.91
N THR A 291 29.28 -4.37 -10.35
CA THR A 291 28.88 -3.30 -11.28
C THR A 291 29.19 -1.91 -10.71
N LEU A 292 28.90 -1.67 -9.43
CA LEU A 292 29.22 -0.40 -8.77
C LEU A 292 30.72 -0.11 -8.76
N ALA A 293 31.56 -1.11 -8.45
CA ALA A 293 33.01 -0.96 -8.47
C ALA A 293 33.54 -0.62 -9.88
N GLN A 294 32.97 -1.25 -10.92
CA GLN A 294 33.27 -0.92 -12.31
C GLN A 294 32.87 0.52 -12.64
N LEU A 295 31.65 0.95 -12.30
CA LEU A 295 31.17 2.32 -12.51
C LEU A 295 32.02 3.37 -11.77
N GLN A 296 32.55 3.04 -10.60
CA GLN A 296 33.46 3.89 -9.84
C GLN A 296 34.82 4.07 -10.51
N ALA A 297 35.27 3.12 -11.32
CA ALA A 297 36.53 3.22 -12.05
C ALA A 297 36.45 4.14 -13.29
N PHE A 298 35.26 4.41 -13.82
CA PHE A 298 35.10 5.28 -15.00
C PHE A 298 35.56 6.72 -14.73
N ARG A 299 36.33 7.26 -15.67
CA ARG A 299 36.76 8.66 -15.69
C ARG A 299 35.96 9.45 -16.73
N GLY A 300 35.51 10.65 -16.36
CA GLY A 300 34.74 11.54 -17.24
C GLY A 300 33.22 11.37 -17.11
N ARG A 301 32.50 12.49 -17.06
CA ARG A 301 31.05 12.54 -16.81
C ARG A 301 30.23 11.83 -17.90
N THR A 302 30.54 12.07 -19.17
CA THR A 302 29.79 11.50 -20.29
C THR A 302 29.95 9.98 -20.39
N ALA A 303 31.18 9.47 -20.23
CA ALA A 303 31.45 8.04 -20.28
C ALA A 303 30.77 7.30 -19.13
N LEU A 304 30.83 7.87 -17.91
CA LEU A 304 30.11 7.34 -16.76
C LEU A 304 28.60 7.30 -16.98
N ALA A 305 27.99 8.42 -17.41
CA ALA A 305 26.54 8.48 -17.62
C ALA A 305 26.07 7.42 -18.62
N ARG A 306 26.87 7.16 -19.67
CA ARG A 306 26.64 6.09 -20.64
C ARG A 306 26.76 4.70 -20.00
N ALA A 307 27.84 4.46 -19.26
CA ALA A 307 28.08 3.19 -18.57
C ALA A 307 26.96 2.87 -17.59
N GLU A 308 26.52 3.83 -16.77
CA GLU A 308 25.38 3.64 -15.87
C GLU A 308 24.08 3.28 -16.61
N THR A 309 23.86 3.82 -17.81
CA THR A 309 22.68 3.47 -18.63
C THR A 309 22.81 2.06 -19.23
N VAL A 310 24.00 1.67 -19.67
CA VAL A 310 24.29 0.32 -20.18
C VAL A 310 24.17 -0.72 -19.07
N GLU A 311 24.65 -0.42 -17.86
CA GLU A 311 24.53 -1.32 -16.70
C GLU A 311 23.19 -1.16 -15.98
N SER A 312 22.39 -0.17 -16.38
CA SER A 312 21.09 0.17 -15.79
C SER A 312 21.15 0.37 -14.28
N THR A 313 22.27 0.88 -13.81
CA THR A 313 22.64 0.96 -12.39
C THR A 313 23.17 2.35 -12.11
N HIS A 314 22.66 2.98 -11.06
CA HIS A 314 23.21 4.23 -10.56
C HIS A 314 24.50 3.96 -9.79
N ARG A 315 25.49 4.86 -9.92
CA ARG A 315 26.73 4.77 -9.14
C ARG A 315 26.52 5.24 -7.69
N VAL A 316 25.70 4.51 -6.95
CA VAL A 316 25.36 4.73 -5.53
C VAL A 316 25.43 3.42 -4.77
N LYS A 317 25.73 3.49 -3.48
CA LYS A 317 25.60 2.33 -2.58
C LYS A 317 24.11 2.16 -2.24
N VAL A 318 23.61 0.93 -2.36
CA VAL A 318 22.18 0.65 -2.17
C VAL A 318 21.90 0.30 -0.71
N GLY A 319 20.90 0.98 -0.12
CA GLY A 319 20.63 0.89 1.32
C GLY A 319 19.98 -0.42 1.81
N ILE A 320 19.41 -1.22 0.91
CA ILE A 320 18.87 -2.56 1.23
C ILE A 320 19.92 -3.68 1.19
N TRP A 321 21.20 -3.36 0.98
CA TRP A 321 22.31 -4.32 1.06
C TRP A 321 22.77 -4.58 2.49
N GLY A 322 23.51 -5.68 2.70
CA GLY A 322 24.19 -5.98 3.96
C GLY A 322 23.35 -6.72 4.99
N PHE A 323 22.24 -7.33 4.56
CA PHE A 323 21.52 -8.33 5.36
C PHE A 323 22.35 -9.62 5.40
N PRO A 324 22.66 -10.20 6.58
CA PRO A 324 23.32 -11.50 6.71
C PRO A 324 22.88 -12.61 5.74
N ASN A 325 21.57 -12.76 5.46
CA ASN A 325 21.10 -13.78 4.51
C ASN A 325 20.94 -13.25 3.06
N GLY A 326 21.37 -12.02 2.78
CA GLY A 326 21.15 -11.33 1.50
C GLY A 326 21.80 -11.98 0.27
N SER A 327 22.80 -12.85 0.47
CA SER A 327 23.43 -13.63 -0.60
C SER A 327 22.70 -14.93 -0.92
N THR A 328 21.77 -15.38 -0.06
CA THR A 328 20.98 -16.58 -0.31
C THR A 328 19.89 -16.32 -1.35
N THR A 329 19.45 -17.38 -2.03
CA THR A 329 18.37 -17.29 -3.02
C THR A 329 17.07 -16.75 -2.43
N TRP A 330 16.72 -17.13 -1.19
CA TRP A 330 15.51 -16.67 -0.52
C TRP A 330 15.70 -15.31 0.18
N GLY A 331 16.88 -14.99 0.70
CA GLY A 331 17.17 -13.72 1.39
C GLY A 331 17.56 -12.58 0.45
N ASN A 332 17.71 -12.85 -0.85
CA ASN A 332 18.09 -11.85 -1.85
C ASN A 332 17.19 -10.59 -1.78
N PRO A 333 17.77 -9.40 -1.48
CA PRO A 333 16.99 -8.18 -1.27
C PRO A 333 16.27 -7.70 -2.53
N TYR A 334 16.76 -8.02 -3.74
CA TYR A 334 16.06 -7.67 -4.98
C TYR A 334 14.78 -8.49 -5.17
N ARG A 335 14.71 -9.70 -4.61
CA ARG A 335 13.49 -10.51 -4.60
C ARG A 335 12.46 -10.04 -3.58
N SER A 336 12.79 -9.08 -2.71
CA SER A 336 11.81 -8.42 -1.84
C SER A 336 10.99 -7.37 -2.61
N LEU A 337 11.42 -6.94 -3.79
CA LEU A 337 10.70 -6.01 -4.67
C LEU A 337 9.55 -6.77 -5.36
N MET A 338 8.50 -7.04 -4.60
CA MET A 338 7.33 -7.80 -5.05
C MET A 338 6.53 -7.02 -6.09
N CYS A 339 5.84 -7.74 -6.97
CA CYS A 339 4.99 -7.14 -7.98
C CYS A 339 3.79 -6.41 -7.35
N ASP A 340 3.73 -5.09 -7.52
CA ASP A 340 2.58 -4.29 -7.11
C ASP A 340 1.47 -4.32 -8.18
N VAL A 341 0.48 -5.17 -7.95
CA VAL A 341 -0.59 -5.45 -8.93
C VAL A 341 -1.39 -4.21 -9.30
N MET A 342 -1.65 -3.28 -8.37
CA MET A 342 -2.41 -2.07 -8.70
C MET A 342 -1.69 -1.19 -9.73
N HIS A 343 -0.41 -0.83 -9.50
CA HIS A 343 0.32 0.06 -10.41
C HIS A 343 0.77 -0.65 -11.70
N MET A 344 1.03 -1.95 -11.63
CA MET A 344 1.39 -2.77 -12.78
C MET A 344 0.18 -3.06 -13.68
N SER A 345 -0.95 -3.45 -13.09
CA SER A 345 -2.13 -3.88 -13.82
C SER A 345 -3.07 -2.70 -14.11
N ALA A 346 -3.84 -2.25 -13.11
CA ALA A 346 -4.93 -1.28 -13.28
C ALA A 346 -4.45 0.10 -13.74
N LEU A 347 -3.37 0.63 -13.14
CA LEU A 347 -2.75 1.91 -13.53
C LEU A 347 -1.62 1.73 -14.56
N GLY A 348 -1.46 0.54 -15.10
CA GLY A 348 -0.36 0.16 -15.98
C GLY A 348 -0.83 -0.45 -17.28
N VAL A 349 -0.74 -1.78 -17.39
CA VAL A 349 -1.04 -2.53 -18.61
C VAL A 349 -2.47 -2.27 -19.09
N TYR A 350 -3.45 -2.20 -18.18
CA TYR A 350 -4.84 -1.88 -18.52
C TYR A 350 -4.98 -0.52 -19.21
N LYS A 351 -4.28 0.50 -18.70
CA LYS A 351 -4.30 1.85 -19.27
C LYS A 351 -3.76 1.85 -20.69
N HIS A 352 -2.63 1.19 -20.93
CA HIS A 352 -2.07 1.05 -22.28
C HIS A 352 -3.01 0.29 -23.22
N MET A 353 -3.65 -0.77 -22.73
CA MET A 353 -4.66 -1.53 -23.49
C MET A 353 -5.85 -0.64 -23.89
N VAL A 354 -6.39 0.16 -22.96
CA VAL A 354 -7.48 1.10 -23.26
C VAL A 354 -7.04 2.17 -24.27
N ASP A 355 -5.80 2.67 -24.17
CA ASP A 355 -5.26 3.62 -25.15
C ASP A 355 -5.14 3.01 -26.57
N CYS A 356 -4.76 1.73 -26.67
CA CYS A 356 -4.73 1.01 -27.95
C CYS A 356 -6.15 0.79 -28.50
N ILE A 357 -7.11 0.40 -27.66
CA ILE A 357 -8.52 0.28 -28.05
C ILE A 357 -9.05 1.62 -28.59
N ARG A 358 -8.67 2.74 -27.95
CA ARG A 358 -9.05 4.08 -28.43
C ARG A 358 -8.48 4.40 -29.80
N ALA A 359 -7.23 4.01 -30.06
CA ALA A 359 -6.58 4.21 -31.35
C ALA A 359 -7.21 3.34 -32.46
N MET A 360 -7.58 2.09 -32.14
CA MET A 360 -8.11 1.13 -33.12
C MET A 360 -9.60 1.31 -33.40
N LEU A 361 -10.39 1.82 -32.44
CA LEU A 361 -11.85 1.95 -32.53
C LEU A 361 -12.35 3.39 -32.33
N PRO A 362 -11.80 4.40 -33.04
CA PRO A 362 -12.13 5.81 -32.80
C PRO A 362 -13.62 6.12 -33.05
N ASP A 363 -14.25 5.42 -33.99
CA ASP A 363 -15.67 5.54 -34.32
C ASP A 363 -16.60 4.93 -33.26
N LYS A 364 -16.09 3.99 -32.44
CA LYS A 364 -16.88 3.29 -31.42
C LYS A 364 -16.82 3.91 -30.04
N ILE A 365 -15.92 4.86 -29.79
CA ILE A 365 -15.72 5.49 -28.47
C ILE A 365 -17.03 6.00 -27.86
N ALA A 366 -17.82 6.75 -28.63
CA ALA A 366 -19.08 7.29 -28.15
C ALA A 366 -20.08 6.18 -27.79
N ALA A 367 -20.14 5.10 -28.58
CA ALA A 367 -20.97 3.94 -28.31
C ALA A 367 -20.52 3.18 -27.07
N MET A 368 -19.20 3.08 -26.83
CA MET A 368 -18.64 2.45 -25.63
C MET A 368 -18.99 3.24 -24.36
N ASP A 369 -18.92 4.57 -24.42
CA ASP A 369 -19.34 5.45 -23.33
C ASP A 369 -20.86 5.32 -23.05
N ILE A 370 -21.69 5.22 -24.09
CA ILE A 370 -23.13 4.95 -23.94
C ILE A 370 -23.37 3.58 -23.29
N ALA A 371 -22.67 2.54 -23.74
CA ALA A 371 -22.78 1.21 -23.19
C ALA A 371 -22.38 1.18 -21.71
N LEU A 372 -21.28 1.84 -21.33
CA LEU A 372 -20.85 1.95 -19.94
C LEU A 372 -21.93 2.60 -19.05
N ARG A 373 -22.57 3.68 -19.51
CA ARG A 373 -23.68 4.34 -18.80
C ARG A 373 -24.87 3.42 -18.63
N ASN A 374 -25.23 2.66 -19.66
CA ASN A 374 -26.34 1.73 -19.60
C ASN A 374 -26.07 0.64 -18.55
N VAL A 375 -24.88 0.05 -18.56
CA VAL A 375 -24.45 -0.91 -17.54
C VAL A 375 -24.51 -0.30 -16.12
N THR A 376 -24.09 0.96 -15.97
CA THR A 376 -24.19 1.70 -14.70
C THR A 376 -25.62 1.82 -14.19
N ALA A 377 -26.57 2.08 -15.09
CA ALA A 377 -27.98 2.25 -14.71
C ALA A 377 -28.60 0.96 -14.14
N PHE A 378 -28.05 -0.20 -14.48
CA PHE A 378 -28.50 -1.50 -13.97
C PHE A 378 -27.75 -1.97 -12.72
N SER A 379 -26.56 -1.43 -12.42
CA SER A 379 -25.81 -1.80 -11.22
C SER A 379 -26.40 -1.12 -9.97
N ARG A 380 -27.16 -1.85 -9.16
CA ARG A 380 -27.60 -1.41 -7.81
C ARG A 380 -26.57 -1.65 -6.71
N GLN A 381 -25.37 -2.12 -7.07
CA GLN A 381 -24.34 -2.51 -6.11
C GLN A 381 -23.50 -1.31 -5.65
N SER A 382 -23.39 -1.13 -4.34
CA SER A 382 -22.60 -0.09 -3.67
C SER A 382 -21.07 -0.17 -3.92
N LEU A 383 -20.61 -1.28 -4.48
CA LEU A 383 -19.20 -1.58 -4.76
C LEU A 383 -18.78 -1.24 -6.19
N PHE A 384 -19.71 -1.02 -7.12
CA PHE A 384 -19.38 -0.62 -8.50
C PHE A 384 -19.22 0.90 -8.59
N ARG A 385 -18.01 1.40 -8.31
CA ARG A 385 -17.70 2.84 -8.22
C ARG A 385 -17.12 3.35 -9.53
N LEU A 386 -18.02 3.69 -10.47
CA LEU A 386 -17.63 4.35 -11.71
C LEU A 386 -17.33 5.84 -11.51
N PRO A 387 -16.56 6.46 -12.44
CA PRO A 387 -16.14 7.84 -12.30
C PRO A 387 -17.25 8.85 -12.04
N SER A 388 -17.07 9.68 -11.00
CA SER A 388 -18.04 10.70 -10.58
C SER A 388 -18.18 11.83 -11.60
N GLU A 389 -17.14 12.11 -12.39
CA GLU A 389 -17.17 13.06 -13.53
C GLU A 389 -17.66 12.39 -14.82
N GLY A 390 -18.74 11.62 -14.71
CA GLY A 390 -19.80 11.60 -15.70
C GLY A 390 -19.40 11.25 -17.14
N LYS A 391 -19.67 9.97 -17.48
CA LYS A 391 -20.22 9.56 -18.78
C LYS A 391 -19.25 9.43 -19.97
N HIS A 392 -17.98 9.79 -19.83
CA HIS A 392 -17.00 9.79 -20.93
C HIS A 392 -15.65 9.12 -20.59
N TYR A 393 -15.68 7.91 -20.03
CA TYR A 393 -14.44 7.22 -19.66
C TYR A 393 -13.56 6.91 -20.87
N PHE A 394 -14.15 6.46 -21.97
CA PHE A 394 -13.39 6.12 -23.17
C PHE A 394 -12.99 7.36 -23.97
N ALA A 395 -13.86 8.37 -24.03
CA ALA A 395 -13.55 9.63 -24.71
C ALA A 395 -12.53 10.50 -23.96
N ASN A 396 -12.48 10.43 -22.62
CA ASN A 396 -11.58 11.23 -21.82
C ASN A 396 -10.25 10.51 -21.55
N ARG A 397 -9.13 11.21 -21.75
CA ARG A 397 -7.78 10.76 -21.34
C ARG A 397 -7.38 11.28 -19.95
N GLY A 398 -8.35 11.72 -19.16
CA GLY A 398 -8.17 12.25 -17.82
C GLY A 398 -7.51 11.25 -16.85
N VAL A 399 -7.13 11.76 -15.68
CA VAL A 399 -6.53 10.96 -14.62
C VAL A 399 -7.64 10.25 -13.85
N PHE A 400 -7.78 8.95 -14.09
CA PHE A 400 -8.67 8.08 -13.32
C PHE A 400 -7.89 7.39 -12.20
N GLN A 401 -8.57 7.14 -11.09
CA GLN A 401 -8.06 6.39 -9.95
C GLN A 401 -8.12 4.88 -10.23
N ALA A 402 -7.31 4.09 -9.53
CA ALA A 402 -7.21 2.66 -9.78
C ALA A 402 -8.55 1.92 -9.66
N PHE A 403 -9.36 2.25 -8.64
CA PHE A 403 -10.67 1.61 -8.45
C PHE A 403 -11.65 1.91 -9.60
N GLU A 404 -11.51 3.07 -10.26
CA GLU A 404 -12.34 3.43 -11.43
C GLU A 404 -11.96 2.56 -12.62
N HIS A 405 -10.65 2.38 -12.85
CA HIS A 405 -10.13 1.45 -13.86
C HIS A 405 -10.59 0.01 -13.60
N GLN A 406 -10.47 -0.48 -12.37
CA GLN A 406 -10.93 -1.82 -11.98
C GLN A 406 -12.45 -1.98 -12.15
N SER A 407 -13.24 -0.94 -11.91
CA SER A 407 -14.69 -0.97 -12.15
C SER A 407 -14.99 -1.11 -13.65
N VAL A 408 -14.37 -0.30 -14.51
CA VAL A 408 -14.59 -0.41 -15.96
C VAL A 408 -14.05 -1.73 -16.53
N MET A 409 -12.92 -2.21 -16.01
CA MET A 409 -12.27 -3.46 -16.42
C MET A 409 -13.24 -4.65 -16.39
N GLN A 410 -14.08 -4.74 -15.36
CA GLN A 410 -15.07 -5.81 -15.18
C GLN A 410 -16.09 -5.91 -16.30
N VAL A 411 -16.50 -4.75 -16.82
CA VAL A 411 -17.60 -4.63 -17.78
C VAL A 411 -17.10 -4.39 -19.20
N LEU A 412 -15.79 -4.18 -19.37
CA LEU A 412 -15.18 -3.91 -20.67
C LEU A 412 -15.44 -5.03 -21.71
N PRO A 413 -15.36 -6.34 -21.38
CA PRO A 413 -15.72 -7.39 -22.34
C PRO A 413 -17.15 -7.26 -22.86
N ILE A 414 -18.11 -6.94 -21.97
CA ILE A 414 -19.52 -6.74 -22.32
C ILE A 414 -19.68 -5.50 -23.20
N ILE A 415 -19.01 -4.40 -22.86
CA ILE A 415 -19.04 -3.16 -23.65
C ILE A 415 -18.53 -3.41 -25.08
N LEU A 416 -17.42 -4.15 -25.21
CA LEU A 416 -16.85 -4.49 -26.50
C LEU A 416 -17.76 -5.41 -27.32
N GLU A 417 -18.51 -6.30 -26.68
CA GLU A 417 -19.58 -7.09 -27.33
C GLU A 417 -20.68 -6.18 -27.87
N LEU A 418 -21.20 -5.27 -27.03
CA LEU A 418 -22.32 -4.39 -27.37
C LEU A 418 -22.02 -3.43 -28.53
N VAL A 419 -20.76 -3.01 -28.67
CA VAL A 419 -20.33 -2.17 -29.80
C VAL A 419 -19.82 -2.98 -31.00
N ASN A 420 -19.94 -4.31 -30.94
CA ASN A 420 -19.46 -5.24 -31.97
C ASN A 420 -17.96 -5.00 -32.31
N ALA A 421 -17.10 -4.94 -31.29
CA ALA A 421 -15.66 -4.78 -31.47
C ALA A 421 -15.05 -6.02 -32.16
N PRO A 422 -13.92 -5.86 -32.89
CA PRO A 422 -13.19 -6.97 -33.49
C PRO A 422 -12.95 -8.12 -32.50
N ALA A 423 -13.08 -9.36 -32.97
CA ALA A 423 -12.95 -10.56 -32.14
C ALA A 423 -11.59 -10.63 -31.43
N ALA A 424 -10.51 -10.22 -32.10
CA ALA A 424 -9.16 -10.18 -31.52
C ALA A 424 -9.06 -9.25 -30.30
N ILE A 425 -9.67 -8.05 -30.36
CA ILE A 425 -9.73 -7.10 -29.25
C ILE A 425 -10.56 -7.67 -28.10
N ARG A 426 -11.71 -8.29 -28.40
CA ARG A 426 -12.55 -8.95 -27.38
C ARG A 426 -11.81 -10.10 -26.70
N GLU A 427 -11.08 -10.91 -27.45
CA GLU A 427 -10.30 -12.05 -26.93
C GLU A 427 -9.23 -11.57 -25.95
N VAL A 428 -8.35 -10.65 -26.35
CA VAL A 428 -7.25 -10.17 -25.49
C VAL A 428 -7.75 -9.47 -24.23
N VAL A 429 -8.83 -8.70 -24.34
CA VAL A 429 -9.45 -8.04 -23.18
C VAL A 429 -10.07 -9.07 -22.23
N SER A 430 -10.75 -10.09 -22.76
CA SER A 430 -11.32 -11.16 -21.93
C SER A 430 -10.22 -11.96 -21.22
N LEU A 431 -9.12 -12.26 -21.91
CA LEU A 431 -7.94 -12.89 -21.31
C LEU A 431 -7.34 -12.02 -20.20
N TYR A 432 -7.24 -10.71 -20.40
CA TYR A 432 -6.73 -9.76 -19.41
C TYR A 432 -7.60 -9.72 -18.15
N VAL A 433 -8.92 -9.63 -18.32
CA VAL A 433 -9.88 -9.62 -17.18
C VAL A 433 -9.85 -10.94 -16.43
N TYR A 434 -9.77 -12.07 -17.15
CA TYR A 434 -9.64 -13.38 -16.52
C TYR A 434 -8.33 -13.49 -15.73
N TRP A 435 -7.19 -13.13 -16.34
CA TRP A 435 -5.89 -13.08 -15.66
C TRP A 435 -5.92 -12.20 -14.41
N HIS A 436 -6.48 -10.99 -14.49
CA HIS A 436 -6.59 -10.09 -13.34
C HIS A 436 -7.43 -10.70 -12.22
N THR A 437 -8.51 -11.40 -12.57
CA THR A 437 -9.37 -12.10 -11.60
C THR A 437 -8.60 -13.22 -10.90
N GLU A 438 -7.84 -14.01 -11.64
CA GLU A 438 -7.01 -15.09 -11.09
C GLU A 438 -5.91 -14.56 -10.16
N VAL A 439 -5.32 -13.40 -10.46
CA VAL A 439 -4.27 -12.79 -9.62
C VAL A 439 -4.83 -12.07 -8.39
N TRP A 440 -5.96 -11.38 -8.53
CA TRP A 440 -6.43 -10.43 -7.51
C TRP A 440 -7.55 -10.98 -6.62
N LEU A 441 -8.46 -11.78 -7.18
CA LEU A 441 -9.65 -12.26 -6.44
C LEU A 441 -9.54 -13.69 -5.95
N ARG A 442 -8.62 -14.47 -6.50
CA ARG A 442 -8.44 -15.84 -6.07
C ARG A 442 -7.91 -15.85 -4.62
N PRO A 443 -8.60 -16.53 -3.68
CA PRO A 443 -8.23 -16.50 -2.27
C PRO A 443 -6.98 -17.33 -1.97
N TYR A 444 -6.62 -18.28 -2.84
CA TYR A 444 -5.43 -19.11 -2.70
C TYR A 444 -5.01 -19.71 -4.05
N HIS A 445 -3.73 -20.02 -4.18
CA HIS A 445 -3.19 -20.77 -5.31
C HIS A 445 -2.63 -22.12 -4.88
N THR A 446 -2.74 -23.14 -5.72
CA THR A 446 -1.93 -24.37 -5.66
C THR A 446 -0.87 -24.33 -6.77
N GLU A 447 0.12 -25.23 -6.76
CA GLU A 447 1.09 -25.35 -7.86
C GLU A 447 0.40 -25.51 -9.23
N ASP A 448 -0.60 -26.38 -9.35
CA ASP A 448 -1.39 -26.53 -10.58
C ASP A 448 -2.01 -25.21 -11.05
N SER A 449 -2.61 -24.45 -10.12
CA SER A 449 -3.23 -23.17 -10.48
C SER A 449 -2.19 -22.12 -10.88
N LEU A 450 -0.96 -22.21 -10.35
CA LEU A 450 0.15 -21.32 -10.70
C LEU A 450 0.72 -21.67 -12.06
N ASP A 451 0.79 -22.95 -12.42
CA ASP A 451 1.20 -23.38 -13.76
C ASP A 451 0.17 -22.94 -14.82
N VAL A 452 -1.13 -23.03 -14.49
CA VAL A 452 -2.20 -22.45 -15.32
C VAL A 452 -2.06 -20.93 -15.42
N LEU A 453 -1.79 -20.24 -14.31
CA LEU A 453 -1.60 -18.79 -14.31
C LEU A 453 -0.37 -18.36 -15.11
N ASP A 454 0.73 -19.13 -15.05
CA ASP A 454 1.94 -18.87 -15.85
C ASP A 454 1.63 -18.99 -17.36
N LEU A 455 0.96 -20.07 -17.75
CA LEU A 455 0.54 -20.26 -19.14
C LEU A 455 -0.43 -19.16 -19.61
N LEU A 456 -1.38 -18.77 -18.75
CA LEU A 456 -2.30 -17.68 -19.01
C LEU A 456 -1.55 -16.35 -19.20
N THR A 457 -0.55 -16.08 -18.34
CA THR A 457 0.28 -14.88 -18.43
C THR A 457 1.06 -14.84 -19.75
N LYS A 458 1.70 -15.96 -20.13
CA LYS A 458 2.41 -16.09 -21.41
C LYS A 458 1.50 -15.82 -22.61
N LYS A 459 0.33 -16.48 -22.62
CA LYS A 459 -0.68 -16.30 -23.67
C LYS A 459 -1.17 -14.85 -23.74
N LEU A 460 -1.43 -14.22 -22.60
CA LEU A 460 -1.89 -12.85 -22.52
C LEU A 460 -0.85 -11.87 -23.07
N VAL A 461 0.42 -12.00 -22.65
CA VAL A 461 1.50 -11.14 -23.15
C VAL A 461 1.67 -11.28 -24.66
N ALA A 462 1.69 -12.50 -25.19
CA ALA A 462 1.76 -12.74 -26.63
C ALA A 462 0.59 -12.08 -27.38
N LYS A 463 -0.64 -12.19 -26.86
CA LYS A 463 -1.83 -11.57 -27.46
C LYS A 463 -1.84 -10.05 -27.35
N LEU A 464 -1.29 -9.47 -26.29
CA LEU A 464 -1.14 -8.01 -26.17
C LEU A 464 -0.22 -7.47 -27.27
N VAL A 465 0.91 -8.14 -27.52
CA VAL A 465 1.85 -7.77 -28.59
C VAL A 465 1.21 -7.98 -29.97
N ASP A 466 0.61 -9.14 -30.22
CA ASP A 466 -0.01 -9.49 -31.51
C ASP A 466 -1.15 -8.53 -31.90
N VAL A 467 -2.02 -8.18 -30.94
CA VAL A 467 -3.23 -7.38 -31.23
C VAL A 467 -2.98 -5.88 -31.13
N PHE A 468 -2.16 -5.43 -30.18
CA PHE A 468 -1.99 -4.00 -29.87
C PHE A 468 -0.57 -3.47 -30.12
N GLY A 469 0.39 -4.32 -30.51
CA GLY A 469 1.80 -3.96 -30.66
C GLY A 469 2.03 -2.72 -31.51
N GLU A 470 1.42 -2.67 -32.70
CA GLU A 470 1.55 -1.53 -33.63
C GLU A 470 1.01 -0.20 -33.07
N GLN A 471 0.11 -0.26 -32.09
CA GLN A 471 -0.55 0.92 -31.51
C GLN A 471 0.18 1.46 -30.28
N GLN A 472 1.12 0.70 -29.74
CA GLN A 472 1.90 1.06 -28.56
C GLN A 472 3.36 1.25 -28.97
N SER A 473 3.95 2.42 -28.68
CA SER A 473 5.26 2.83 -29.19
C SER A 473 6.45 1.92 -28.88
N SER A 474 6.31 0.99 -27.93
CA SER A 474 7.34 0.00 -27.58
C SER A 474 6.89 -1.44 -27.82
N GLU A 475 5.79 -1.66 -28.55
CA GLU A 475 5.23 -2.98 -28.83
C GLU A 475 5.05 -3.82 -27.54
N PHE A 476 4.58 -3.17 -26.46
CA PHE A 476 4.42 -3.75 -25.13
C PHE A 476 5.72 -4.26 -24.46
N ASN A 477 6.91 -3.94 -24.99
CA ASN A 477 8.18 -4.06 -24.25
C ASN A 477 8.27 -3.00 -23.14
N LEU A 478 7.44 -3.16 -22.12
CA LEU A 478 7.27 -2.26 -20.99
C LEU A 478 7.64 -2.99 -19.69
N PRO A 479 8.32 -2.33 -18.72
CA PRO A 479 8.62 -2.92 -17.43
C PRO A 479 7.38 -3.41 -16.69
N LYS A 480 6.23 -2.76 -16.89
CA LYS A 480 4.94 -3.19 -16.31
C LYS A 480 4.44 -4.51 -16.91
N VAL A 481 4.65 -4.74 -18.21
CA VAL A 481 4.32 -6.04 -18.84
C VAL A 481 5.26 -7.11 -18.33
N HIS A 482 6.56 -6.81 -18.26
CA HIS A 482 7.55 -7.73 -17.70
C HIS A 482 7.25 -8.08 -16.24
N ALA A 483 6.78 -7.13 -15.42
CA ALA A 483 6.42 -7.37 -14.03
C ALA A 483 5.28 -8.40 -13.88
N MET A 484 4.41 -8.57 -14.87
CA MET A 484 3.39 -9.65 -14.88
C MET A 484 4.05 -11.04 -14.85
N LEU A 485 5.22 -11.19 -15.49
CA LEU A 485 5.96 -12.45 -15.56
C LEU A 485 6.60 -12.84 -14.22
N HIS A 486 6.64 -11.93 -13.25
CA HIS A 486 7.11 -12.19 -11.89
C HIS A 486 5.99 -12.59 -10.93
N VAL A 487 4.72 -12.42 -11.29
CA VAL A 487 3.58 -12.62 -10.38
C VAL A 487 3.55 -14.04 -9.81
N VAL A 488 3.76 -15.06 -10.64
CA VAL A 488 3.78 -16.46 -10.19
C VAL A 488 4.94 -16.72 -9.21
N ASP A 489 6.13 -16.20 -9.51
CA ASP A 489 7.31 -16.35 -8.65
C ASP A 489 7.10 -15.62 -7.30
N ASP A 490 6.40 -14.48 -7.31
CA ASP A 490 6.06 -13.73 -6.10
C ASP A 490 5.02 -14.46 -5.26
N ILE A 491 4.02 -15.09 -5.88
CA ILE A 491 3.02 -15.89 -5.16
C ILE A 491 3.67 -17.12 -4.53
N ARG A 492 4.52 -17.85 -5.27
CA ARG A 492 5.29 -18.98 -4.70
C ARG A 492 6.15 -18.54 -3.52
N ARG A 493 6.74 -17.36 -3.61
CA ARG A 493 7.64 -16.81 -2.60
C ARG A 493 6.91 -16.32 -1.35
N GLY A 494 5.77 -15.65 -1.51
CA GLY A 494 5.17 -14.81 -0.48
C GLY A 494 3.66 -14.91 -0.31
N GLY A 495 2.99 -15.85 -0.96
CA GLY A 495 1.53 -15.94 -0.93
C GLY A 495 0.88 -14.88 -1.81
N ILE A 496 -0.43 -14.67 -1.64
CA ILE A 496 -1.22 -13.88 -2.60
C ILE A 496 -0.87 -12.38 -2.59
N PRO A 497 -1.10 -11.64 -3.70
CA PRO A 497 -0.69 -10.24 -3.82
C PRO A 497 -1.31 -9.27 -2.80
N ALA A 498 -2.43 -9.64 -2.16
CA ALA A 498 -3.05 -8.85 -1.11
C ALA A 498 -2.09 -8.52 0.05
N HIS A 499 -1.01 -9.29 0.23
CA HIS A 499 -0.03 -9.08 1.29
C HIS A 499 1.05 -8.05 0.99
N TYR A 500 1.23 -7.65 -0.27
CA TYR A 500 2.33 -6.78 -0.71
C TYR A 500 1.89 -5.77 -1.79
N CYS A 501 0.61 -5.40 -1.80
CA CYS A 501 0.07 -4.34 -2.68
C CYS A 501 0.13 -2.95 -2.04
N THR A 502 0.32 -1.93 -2.86
CA THR A 502 0.43 -0.52 -2.44
C THR A 502 -0.88 0.09 -1.92
N ASP A 503 -2.05 -0.41 -2.36
CA ASP A 503 -3.41 0.01 -1.92
C ASP A 503 -3.52 0.09 -0.41
N MET A 504 -2.83 -0.85 0.24
CA MET A 504 -2.78 -1.03 1.67
C MET A 504 -2.27 0.22 2.42
N TYR A 505 -1.35 0.96 1.81
CA TYR A 505 -0.65 2.08 2.43
C TYR A 505 -1.18 3.45 2.01
N GLU A 506 -2.00 3.54 0.96
CA GLU A 506 -2.57 4.82 0.51
C GLU A 506 -3.47 5.45 1.59
N HIS A 507 -4.22 4.63 2.33
CA HIS A 507 -5.00 5.08 3.48
C HIS A 507 -4.13 5.65 4.61
N LEU A 508 -2.93 5.12 4.82
CA LEU A 508 -1.98 5.62 5.82
C LEU A 508 -1.46 7.01 5.47
N HIS A 509 -1.20 7.29 4.18
CA HIS A 509 -0.83 8.65 3.75
C HIS A 509 -1.87 9.68 4.18
N ILE A 510 -3.16 9.33 4.16
CA ILE A 510 -4.20 10.24 4.63
C ILE A 510 -4.06 10.47 6.14
N ALA A 511 -3.99 9.39 6.93
CA ALA A 511 -4.03 9.44 8.38
C ALA A 511 -2.74 10.02 8.99
N LEU A 512 -1.57 9.57 8.54
CA LEU A 512 -0.27 9.84 9.17
C LEU A 512 0.53 10.96 8.49
N MET A 513 0.18 11.35 7.26
CA MET A 513 0.88 12.44 6.55
C MET A 513 -0.01 13.64 6.28
N LYS A 514 -1.08 13.45 5.49
CA LYS A 514 -1.91 14.55 4.98
C LYS A 514 -2.71 15.23 6.10
N ARG A 515 -3.29 14.48 7.05
CA ARG A 515 -4.00 15.04 8.20
C ARG A 515 -3.05 15.79 9.17
N PRO A 516 -1.91 15.22 9.61
CA PRO A 516 -0.88 15.93 10.35
C PRO A 516 -0.40 17.20 9.66
N TYR A 517 -0.10 17.12 8.36
CA TYR A 517 0.24 18.30 7.59
C TYR A 517 -0.86 19.35 7.65
N ARG A 518 -2.12 19.01 7.33
CA ARG A 518 -3.26 19.95 7.31
C ARG A 518 -3.47 20.69 8.63
N THR A 519 -3.15 20.05 9.76
CA THR A 519 -3.31 20.61 11.11
C THR A 519 -2.03 21.25 11.67
N SER A 520 -0.93 21.24 10.92
CA SER A 520 0.31 21.94 11.27
C SER A 520 0.25 23.43 10.92
N ASN A 521 1.17 24.21 11.49
CA ASN A 521 1.35 25.62 11.17
C ASN A 521 2.08 25.88 9.84
N LYS A 522 2.45 24.82 9.09
CA LYS A 522 3.16 24.86 7.79
C LYS A 522 4.60 25.40 7.83
N LYS A 523 5.20 25.56 9.00
CA LYS A 523 6.60 25.98 9.19
C LYS A 523 7.37 24.88 9.89
N ASN A 524 8.50 24.42 9.33
CA ASN A 524 9.25 23.26 9.86
C ASN A 524 8.30 22.08 10.11
N VAL A 525 7.69 21.62 9.02
CA VAL A 525 6.47 20.80 9.10
C VAL A 525 6.75 19.36 9.48
N GLU A 526 7.96 18.90 9.23
CA GLU A 526 8.42 17.53 9.43
C GLU A 526 8.34 17.14 10.91
N SER A 527 8.78 18.01 11.83
CA SER A 527 8.68 17.77 13.28
C SER A 527 7.22 17.68 13.76
N GLN A 528 6.36 18.54 13.20
CA GLN A 528 4.93 18.54 13.53
C GLN A 528 4.23 17.31 12.98
N ILE A 529 4.60 16.84 11.78
CA ILE A 529 4.08 15.61 11.20
C ILE A 529 4.53 14.43 12.05
N ALA A 530 5.82 14.32 12.37
CA ALA A 530 6.38 13.25 13.20
C ALA A 530 5.62 13.12 14.53
N ARG A 531 5.45 14.23 15.25
CA ARG A 531 4.75 14.28 16.52
C ARG A 531 3.26 13.92 16.39
N LYS A 532 2.55 14.53 15.45
CA LYS A 532 1.10 14.26 15.27
C LYS A 532 0.81 12.86 14.73
N ALA A 533 1.72 12.29 13.93
CA ALA A 533 1.62 10.92 13.46
C ALA A 533 1.77 9.94 14.62
N LEU A 534 2.73 10.18 15.52
CA LEU A 534 2.88 9.39 16.74
C LEU A 534 1.61 9.42 17.59
N VAL A 535 1.04 10.59 17.84
CA VAL A 535 -0.22 10.71 18.59
C VAL A 535 -1.35 9.91 17.93
N ALA A 536 -1.46 9.95 16.60
CA ALA A 536 -2.45 9.14 15.89
C ALA A 536 -2.23 7.63 16.11
N GLU A 537 -0.98 7.15 16.04
CA GLU A 537 -0.65 5.75 16.33
C GLU A 537 -0.98 5.36 17.79
N LEU A 538 -0.64 6.22 18.76
CA LEU A 538 -0.87 5.96 20.19
C LEU A 538 -2.37 5.90 20.52
N VAL A 539 -3.17 6.83 19.97
CA VAL A 539 -4.63 6.84 20.14
C VAL A 539 -5.24 5.56 19.61
N ASP A 540 -4.80 5.10 18.42
CA ASP A 540 -5.30 3.87 17.82
C ASP A 540 -4.93 2.63 18.65
N ILE A 541 -3.74 2.61 19.27
CA ILE A 541 -3.30 1.51 20.15
C ILE A 541 -4.17 1.46 21.41
N LEU A 542 -4.37 2.60 22.09
CA LEU A 542 -5.12 2.65 23.34
C LEU A 542 -6.61 2.34 23.16
N ALA A 543 -7.22 2.87 22.09
CA ALA A 543 -8.63 2.58 21.79
C ALA A 543 -8.92 1.08 21.65
N ARG A 544 -7.95 0.29 21.17
CA ARG A 544 -8.12 -1.16 20.98
C ARG A 544 -7.77 -2.00 22.21
N GLN A 545 -6.83 -1.54 23.03
CA GLN A 545 -6.58 -2.18 24.32
C GLN A 545 -7.84 -2.14 25.21
N GLU A 546 -8.64 -1.08 25.11
CA GLU A 546 -9.92 -0.97 25.82
C GLU A 546 -10.99 -1.90 25.28
N GLU A 547 -11.21 -1.95 23.97
CA GLU A 547 -12.17 -2.89 23.36
C GLU A 547 -11.86 -4.35 23.76
N GLY A 548 -10.57 -4.73 23.75
CA GLY A 548 -10.15 -6.06 24.19
C GLY A 548 -10.32 -6.30 25.69
N ALA A 549 -10.10 -5.27 26.53
CA ALA A 549 -10.31 -5.34 27.96
C ALA A 549 -11.81 -5.46 28.30
N GLU A 550 -12.68 -4.68 27.64
CA GLU A 550 -14.14 -4.72 27.78
C GLU A 550 -14.72 -6.07 27.34
N ASP A 551 -14.26 -6.64 26.23
CA ASP A 551 -14.66 -7.99 25.79
C ASP A 551 -14.23 -9.08 26.79
N SER A 552 -13.03 -8.94 27.37
CA SER A 552 -12.54 -9.87 28.41
C SER A 552 -13.32 -9.73 29.73
N ALA A 553 -13.67 -8.49 30.09
CA ALA A 553 -14.43 -8.12 31.28
C ALA A 553 -15.90 -8.58 31.17
N ALA A 554 -16.49 -8.45 29.98
CA ALA A 554 -17.83 -8.95 29.66
C ALA A 554 -17.88 -10.48 29.69
N ARG A 555 -16.83 -11.18 29.24
CA ARG A 555 -16.70 -12.64 29.36
C ARG A 555 -16.50 -13.12 30.80
N ASN A 556 -15.82 -12.33 31.64
CA ASN A 556 -15.52 -12.67 33.03
C ASN A 556 -16.49 -12.08 34.07
N GLY A 557 -17.56 -11.40 33.64
CA GLY A 557 -18.61 -10.87 34.51
C GLY A 557 -18.17 -9.73 35.45
N ALA A 558 -17.03 -9.07 35.18
CA ALA A 558 -16.49 -8.01 36.02
C ALA A 558 -16.51 -6.67 35.27
N LEU A 559 -17.42 -5.76 35.65
CA LEU A 559 -17.42 -4.38 35.15
C LEU A 559 -16.21 -3.62 35.74
N SER A 560 -15.16 -3.41 34.95
CA SER A 560 -14.07 -2.49 35.32
C SER A 560 -14.23 -1.16 34.57
N GLN A 561 -14.81 -0.16 35.23
CA GLN A 561 -14.67 1.24 34.81
C GLN A 561 -13.35 1.78 35.37
N GLY A 562 -12.29 1.66 34.58
CA GLY A 562 -10.97 2.20 34.92
C GLY A 562 -10.75 3.63 34.39
N PRO A 563 -9.75 4.37 34.90
CA PRO A 563 -9.46 5.77 34.53
C PRO A 563 -9.15 6.00 33.04
N ILE A 564 -8.80 4.93 32.31
CA ILE A 564 -8.36 4.94 30.91
C ILE A 564 -9.54 5.21 29.96
N GLY A 565 -10.74 4.69 30.26
CA GLY A 565 -11.94 4.80 29.41
C GLY A 565 -12.46 6.23 29.18
N HIS A 566 -12.06 7.17 30.05
CA HIS A 566 -12.37 8.59 29.86
C HIS A 566 -11.36 9.30 28.94
N VAL A 567 -10.15 8.76 28.80
CA VAL A 567 -9.02 9.31 28.02
C VAL A 567 -9.25 9.12 26.52
N THR A 568 -9.70 7.94 26.11
CA THR A 568 -10.09 7.58 24.73
C THR A 568 -11.25 8.42 24.21
N HIS A 569 -12.33 8.58 24.98
CA HIS A 569 -13.46 9.45 24.61
C HIS A 569 -13.02 10.91 24.41
N ALA A 570 -12.13 11.42 25.27
CA ALA A 570 -11.58 12.77 25.14
C ALA A 570 -10.61 12.89 23.94
N LEU A 571 -9.80 11.87 23.67
CA LEU A 571 -8.84 11.80 22.56
C LEU A 571 -9.53 11.74 21.19
N THR A 572 -10.54 10.88 21.02
CA THR A 572 -11.34 10.85 19.79
C THR A 572 -12.02 12.20 19.57
N PHE A 573 -12.49 12.85 20.64
CA PHE A 573 -13.06 14.19 20.55
C PHE A 573 -12.02 15.23 20.12
N ILE A 574 -10.84 15.30 20.74
CA ILE A 574 -9.80 16.30 20.43
C ILE A 574 -9.21 16.11 19.02
N VAL A 575 -9.01 14.86 18.58
CA VAL A 575 -8.41 14.53 17.27
C VAL A 575 -9.44 14.60 16.13
N GLU A 576 -10.71 14.21 16.37
CA GLU A 576 -11.76 14.24 15.34
C GLU A 576 -12.58 15.55 15.27
N TRP A 577 -12.54 16.43 16.28
CA TRP A 577 -13.32 17.67 16.32
C TRP A 577 -13.21 18.54 15.05
N PRO A 578 -12.02 18.71 14.43
CA PRO A 578 -11.91 19.50 13.20
C PRO A 578 -12.56 18.83 11.98
N PHE A 579 -12.83 17.51 12.02
CA PHE A 579 -13.22 16.72 10.85
C PHE A 579 -14.73 16.53 10.68
N ARG A 580 -15.52 16.49 11.77
CA ARG A 580 -16.98 16.34 11.66
C ARG A 580 -17.69 17.59 11.11
N LEU A 581 -17.06 18.76 11.16
CA LEU A 581 -17.60 20.01 10.61
C LEU A 581 -17.49 20.15 9.08
N VAL A 582 -16.65 19.35 8.41
CA VAL A 582 -16.43 19.46 6.96
C VAL A 582 -17.31 18.49 6.14
N LYS A 583 -17.83 17.42 6.74
CA LYS A 583 -18.63 16.41 6.03
C LYS A 583 -20.15 16.63 6.07
N THR A 584 -20.67 17.54 6.89
CA THR A 584 -22.12 17.75 7.05
C THR A 584 -22.70 18.88 6.19
N THR A 585 -21.91 19.54 5.34
CA THR A 585 -22.39 20.66 4.50
C THR A 585 -22.72 20.33 3.04
N ARG A 586 -22.89 19.06 2.67
CA ARG A 586 -23.56 18.70 1.42
C ARG A 586 -24.56 17.56 1.66
N TYR A 587 -25.78 17.75 1.14
CA TYR A 587 -26.98 16.90 1.20
C TYR A 587 -27.94 17.13 2.37
N THR A 588 -28.76 18.20 2.26
CA THR A 588 -30.20 18.09 2.55
C THR A 588 -30.97 19.28 1.99
N ILE A 589 -31.57 19.15 0.80
CA ILE A 589 -32.83 19.78 0.35
C ILE A 589 -33.33 18.92 -0.84
N GLY A 590 -34.51 18.32 -0.88
CA GLY A 590 -35.59 18.20 0.09
C GLY A 590 -36.50 17.03 -0.34
N MET A 591 -37.01 16.28 0.63
CA MET A 591 -38.13 15.37 0.41
C MET A 591 -39.38 16.05 0.96
N HIS A 592 -40.27 16.43 0.04
CA HIS A 592 -41.66 16.73 0.39
C HIS A 592 -42.38 15.39 0.57
N SER A 593 -42.97 15.23 1.75
CA SER A 593 -43.86 14.15 2.16
C SER A 593 -45.16 14.18 1.37
N SER A 594 -45.49 13.09 0.69
CA SER A 594 -46.86 12.56 0.54
C SER A 594 -46.85 11.38 -0.43
N LEU A 595 -47.20 10.19 0.04
CA LEU A 595 -48.22 9.29 -0.53
C LEU A 595 -48.09 7.87 0.02
N GLU A 596 -49.25 7.30 0.29
CA GLU A 596 -49.58 6.03 0.95
C GLU A 596 -49.05 4.76 0.23
N PRO A 597 -49.01 3.61 0.93
CA PRO A 597 -48.57 2.35 0.35
C PRO A 597 -49.69 1.71 -0.48
N LEU A 598 -49.54 1.70 -1.81
CA LEU A 598 -50.35 0.88 -2.70
C LEU A 598 -49.69 -0.49 -2.91
N LEU A 599 -50.24 -1.49 -2.21
CA LEU A 599 -50.18 -2.90 -2.54
C LEU A 599 -50.75 -3.13 -3.96
N PHE A 600 -49.96 -3.73 -4.86
CA PHE A 600 -50.51 -4.40 -6.04
C PHE A 600 -49.79 -5.73 -6.34
N SER A 601 -50.51 -6.79 -5.99
CA SER A 601 -50.82 -7.99 -6.80
C SER A 601 -49.96 -8.32 -8.03
N THR A 602 -49.45 -9.54 -8.00
CA THR A 602 -48.94 -10.36 -9.11
C THR A 602 -49.93 -10.49 -10.29
N ALA A 603 -49.46 -10.23 -11.52
CA ALA A 603 -49.96 -10.87 -12.75
C ALA A 603 -48.91 -10.72 -13.87
N GLY A 604 -48.56 -11.83 -14.53
CA GLY A 604 -47.32 -11.99 -15.28
C GLY A 604 -47.28 -11.42 -16.71
N ARG A 605 -46.07 -11.51 -17.30
CA ARG A 605 -45.77 -11.93 -18.68
C ARG A 605 -44.26 -12.05 -18.82
N GLY A 606 -43.81 -13.15 -19.43
CA GLY A 606 -42.43 -13.60 -19.43
C GLY A 606 -41.46 -12.71 -20.20
N SER A 607 -40.25 -12.63 -19.66
CA SER A 607 -38.99 -12.41 -20.38
C SER A 607 -37.91 -13.08 -19.53
N PRO A 608 -36.96 -13.86 -20.11
CA PRO A 608 -35.92 -14.48 -19.31
C PRO A 608 -35.01 -13.37 -18.77
N THR A 609 -35.18 -13.07 -17.48
CA THR A 609 -34.24 -12.20 -16.76
C THR A 609 -33.00 -13.04 -16.53
N LEU A 610 -31.95 -12.80 -17.32
CA LEU A 610 -30.63 -13.33 -17.07
C LEU A 610 -30.13 -12.70 -15.76
N LEU A 611 -30.24 -13.44 -14.66
CA LEU A 611 -29.73 -13.02 -13.37
C LEU A 611 -28.20 -13.16 -13.40
N LEU A 612 -27.51 -12.10 -13.84
CA LEU A 612 -26.05 -12.03 -13.85
C LEU A 612 -25.56 -11.70 -12.43
N LEU A 613 -25.01 -12.70 -11.75
CA LEU A 613 -24.17 -12.51 -10.57
C LEU A 613 -22.85 -11.88 -11.02
N ILE A 614 -22.81 -10.55 -11.04
CA ILE A 614 -21.56 -9.78 -11.15
C ILE A 614 -20.99 -9.69 -9.73
N THR A 615 -19.95 -10.46 -9.45
CA THR A 615 -19.13 -10.31 -8.24
C THR A 615 -18.18 -9.12 -8.45
N PRO A 616 -18.22 -8.08 -7.61
CA PRO A 616 -17.38 -6.91 -7.78
C PRO A 616 -15.89 -7.22 -7.52
N LEU A 617 -14.97 -6.74 -8.38
CA LEU A 617 -13.49 -6.83 -8.17
C LEU A 617 -12.96 -5.95 -7.01
N THR A 618 -13.83 -5.36 -6.19
CA THR A 618 -13.38 -4.50 -5.10
C THR A 618 -12.87 -5.32 -3.92
N THR A 619 -11.81 -4.82 -3.30
CA THR A 619 -11.14 -5.30 -2.08
C THR A 619 -11.99 -6.22 -1.20
N GLN A 620 -11.40 -7.37 -0.86
CA GLN A 620 -11.91 -8.32 0.14
C GLN A 620 -12.27 -7.57 1.43
N MET A 621 -13.55 -7.20 1.56
CA MET A 621 -14.17 -7.14 2.87
C MET A 621 -14.65 -8.56 3.14
N HIS A 622 -13.89 -9.30 3.94
CA HIS A 622 -14.40 -10.50 4.58
C HIS A 622 -15.66 -10.10 5.34
N LYS A 623 -16.82 -10.45 4.78
CA LYS A 623 -18.04 -10.62 5.56
C LYS A 623 -18.07 -12.09 5.92
N ASP A 624 -17.89 -12.37 7.20
CA ASP A 624 -18.26 -13.64 7.79
C ASP A 624 -19.68 -13.99 7.34
N SER A 625 -19.79 -15.09 6.60
CA SER A 625 -21.02 -15.84 6.52
C SER A 625 -20.66 -17.31 6.51
N ALA A 626 -20.67 -17.86 7.72
CA ALA A 626 -20.85 -19.28 7.94
C ALA A 626 -22.15 -19.73 7.24
N SER A 627 -22.08 -20.88 6.55
CA SER A 627 -23.19 -21.73 6.09
C SER A 627 -24.21 -21.11 5.11
N TYR A 628 -24.33 -21.66 3.90
CA TYR A 628 -25.33 -22.69 3.56
C TYR A 628 -25.15 -23.11 2.08
N SER A 629 -25.27 -24.43 1.87
CA SER A 629 -25.30 -25.25 0.64
C SER A 629 -25.26 -24.58 -0.73
#